data_AF-A0A0F7FIK4-F1
#
_entry.id   AF-A0A0F7FIK4-F1
#
_cell.length_a   1.000
_cell.length_b   1.000
_cell.length_c   1.000
_cell.angle_alpha   90.00
_cell.angle_beta   90.00
_cell.angle_gamma   90.00
#
_symmetry.space_group_name_H-M   'P 1'
#
loop_
_entity.id
_entity.type
_entity.pdbx_description
1 polymer ?
#
loop_
_entity_poly.entity_id
_entity_poly.type
_entity_poly.pdbx_seq_one_letter_code
_entity_poly.pdbx_strand_id
1 'polypeptide(L)'
;MRARWFAAGVPSVDGVWIEPIIVSCSRFALANYGRGLMVGVPSEQAPRFLQAAEEYGWRLTPVQEPGLPPAKPYSIPVWPVTRGPRLGGVVCHAKPAGGWVVRLERAFIDRRTGLRIQMPRSVQEARDTAIQYGTVYKCFAFTFGEGGDARLSRLLERLDMPLLAKISRARVTPLDVANLTRDLTHGEYEPPLPKMVESVQNVLRGLFFVRLVDGYNLRFARGMDNSLAIIGAPGTGKSVLLDYMLSHVPEDYNVLVLDATGEHAGLKAFGYEVALSGLDVKLNPLALGEAEALEVVAGAIEAYWGERLTPIVLHTLQSCLRGAEDLAEALGRAEEVALSSQREDERNAAAALLRRLQPLLSPSLLGFEPLPTGRLVLDLSVVPGEEAKTAFTLTLLYGVYAAARRGEWDGIVVVDEADRLGDTEIVNRIADELRKYNVSIWAVGHSVSRVAKKLMDARVRLFFASSDPENIRYLQMLNVKADPSRLQTGQALILARGEPYRLISITVPREILEARGAWRPRRPLSIHETAEKHGVSVVELMRLLSRTNCIALARFTAGKSTPEDRALLAQLKAREGGRLTRLGEALLELCRQAYAKKH
;
A
#
# COMPACT_ATOMS: atom_id res chain seq x y z
N MET A 1 -37.05 -26.64 -0.35
CA MET A 1 -37.29 -25.76 -1.52
C MET A 1 -35.98 -25.74 -2.30
N ARG A 2 -35.97 -26.01 -3.61
CA ARG A 2 -34.71 -25.97 -4.38
C ARG A 2 -34.40 -24.51 -4.69
N ALA A 3 -33.24 -24.04 -4.25
CA ALA A 3 -32.74 -22.73 -4.63
C ALA A 3 -32.13 -22.80 -6.04
N ARG A 4 -32.31 -21.75 -6.83
CA ARG A 4 -31.60 -21.53 -8.08
C ARG A 4 -30.67 -20.34 -7.89
N TRP A 5 -29.40 -20.54 -8.23
CA TRP A 5 -28.36 -19.55 -8.05
C TRP A 5 -27.97 -18.91 -9.37
N PHE A 6 -27.63 -17.64 -9.31
CA PHE A 6 -27.20 -16.82 -10.43
C PHE A 6 -25.97 -16.01 -10.03
N ALA A 7 -24.99 -15.93 -10.93
CA ALA A 7 -23.97 -14.90 -10.92
C ALA A 7 -24.60 -13.60 -11.43
N ALA A 8 -24.31 -12.48 -10.77
CA ALA A 8 -24.90 -11.18 -11.07
C ALA A 8 -23.84 -10.16 -11.51
N GLY A 9 -23.94 -9.70 -12.75
CA GLY A 9 -23.29 -8.49 -13.24
C GLY A 9 -24.21 -7.29 -12.99
N VAL A 10 -23.83 -6.43 -12.04
CA VAL A 10 -24.60 -5.24 -11.66
C VAL A 10 -24.15 -4.05 -12.53
N PRO A 11 -25.07 -3.27 -13.13
CA PRO A 11 -24.71 -2.09 -13.90
C PRO A 11 -24.01 -1.05 -13.02
N SER A 12 -23.01 -0.35 -13.57
CA SER A 12 -22.10 0.57 -12.86
C SER A 12 -22.71 1.91 -12.43
N VAL A 13 -24.02 1.98 -12.23
CA VAL A 13 -24.73 3.21 -11.86
C VAL A 13 -24.65 3.38 -10.33
N ASP A 14 -24.56 4.63 -9.86
CA ASP A 14 -24.47 4.96 -8.43
C ASP A 14 -25.65 4.34 -7.64
N GLY A 15 -25.36 3.23 -6.95
CA GLY A 15 -26.31 2.52 -6.11
C GLY A 15 -26.81 1.22 -6.73
N VAL A 16 -26.89 0.18 -5.90
CA VAL A 16 -27.51 -1.09 -6.27
C VAL A 16 -29.02 -0.90 -6.19
N TRP A 17 -29.70 -0.80 -7.33
CA TRP A 17 -31.18 -0.78 -7.40
C TRP A 17 -31.72 -2.19 -7.14
N ILE A 18 -31.42 -2.74 -5.97
CA ILE A 18 -31.80 -4.11 -5.62
C ILE A 18 -33.22 -4.19 -5.10
N GLU A 19 -33.73 -3.11 -4.50
CA GLU A 19 -35.03 -3.04 -3.85
C GLU A 19 -36.17 -3.47 -4.78
N PRO A 20 -36.28 -2.97 -6.03
CA PRO A 20 -37.32 -3.40 -6.96
C PRO A 20 -37.18 -4.86 -7.43
N ILE A 21 -35.96 -5.39 -7.40
CA ILE A 21 -35.68 -6.75 -7.88
C ILE A 21 -36.03 -7.77 -6.78
N ILE A 22 -35.62 -7.53 -5.53
CA ILE A 22 -35.82 -8.48 -4.42
C ILE A 22 -37.28 -8.62 -4.00
N VAL A 23 -38.12 -7.61 -4.25
CA VAL A 23 -39.56 -7.67 -3.93
C VAL A 23 -40.32 -8.65 -4.83
N SER A 24 -39.72 -9.07 -5.94
CA SER A 24 -40.26 -10.15 -6.79
C SER A 24 -40.23 -11.52 -6.11
N CYS A 25 -39.48 -11.66 -5.01
CA CYS A 25 -39.21 -12.93 -4.36
C CYS A 25 -39.65 -12.95 -2.88
N SER A 26 -40.21 -14.08 -2.43
CA SER A 26 -40.55 -14.32 -1.02
C SER A 26 -39.33 -14.69 -0.19
N ARG A 27 -38.28 -15.22 -0.81
CA ARG A 27 -36.97 -15.49 -0.19
C ARG A 27 -35.86 -15.21 -1.19
N PHE A 28 -34.71 -14.80 -0.69
CA PHE A 28 -33.51 -14.69 -1.51
C PHE A 28 -32.25 -14.76 -0.64
N ALA A 29 -31.12 -15.04 -1.28
CA ALA A 29 -29.80 -14.90 -0.72
C ALA A 29 -28.93 -14.04 -1.63
N LEU A 30 -28.09 -13.21 -1.04
CA LEU A 30 -27.03 -12.48 -1.72
C LEU A 30 -25.71 -12.88 -1.08
N ALA A 31 -24.70 -13.16 -1.89
CA ALA A 31 -23.38 -13.54 -1.38
C ALA A 31 -22.26 -13.03 -2.29
N ASN A 32 -21.18 -12.51 -1.70
CA ASN A 32 -19.91 -12.27 -2.36
C ASN A 32 -18.77 -12.71 -1.41
N TYR A 33 -17.92 -13.62 -1.90
CA TYR A 33 -16.76 -14.15 -1.17
C TYR A 33 -15.43 -13.87 -1.89
N GLY A 34 -15.37 -12.75 -2.60
CA GLY A 34 -14.20 -12.33 -3.40
C GLY A 34 -14.22 -12.87 -4.83
N ARG A 35 -15.35 -13.40 -5.27
CA ARG A 35 -15.56 -13.97 -6.61
C ARG A 35 -16.83 -13.43 -7.25
N GLY A 36 -17.09 -12.13 -7.10
CA GLY A 36 -18.29 -11.46 -7.61
C GLY A 36 -19.58 -11.77 -6.85
N LEU A 37 -20.64 -11.06 -7.24
CA LEU A 37 -21.95 -11.16 -6.61
C LEU A 37 -22.73 -12.38 -7.12
N MET A 38 -23.33 -13.11 -6.18
CA MET A 38 -24.30 -14.15 -6.48
C MET A 38 -25.65 -13.89 -5.83
N VAL A 39 -26.70 -14.35 -6.49
CA VAL A 39 -28.07 -14.31 -6.00
C VAL A 39 -28.70 -15.69 -6.03
N GLY A 40 -29.23 -16.14 -4.90
CA GLY A 40 -30.03 -17.35 -4.78
C GLY A 40 -31.50 -17.00 -4.59
N VAL A 41 -32.39 -17.60 -5.38
CA VAL A 41 -33.86 -17.43 -5.26
C VAL A 41 -34.56 -18.79 -5.32
N PRO A 42 -35.78 -18.93 -4.79
CA PRO A 42 -36.57 -20.14 -4.97
C PRO A 42 -36.77 -20.47 -6.45
N SER A 43 -36.60 -21.73 -6.84
CA SER A 43 -36.64 -22.14 -8.26
C SER A 43 -37.94 -21.74 -8.95
N GLU A 44 -39.07 -21.77 -8.23
CA GLU A 44 -40.38 -21.39 -8.73
C GLU A 44 -40.55 -19.86 -8.94
N GLN A 45 -39.71 -19.04 -8.31
CA GLN A 45 -39.71 -17.58 -8.44
C GLN A 45 -38.62 -17.07 -9.39
N ALA A 46 -37.68 -17.93 -9.79
CA ALA A 46 -36.56 -17.59 -10.65
C ALA A 46 -36.97 -16.91 -11.97
N PRO A 47 -38.03 -17.33 -12.69
CA PRO A 47 -38.44 -16.64 -13.92
C PRO A 47 -38.84 -15.17 -13.68
N ARG A 48 -39.63 -14.92 -12.62
CA ARG A 48 -40.06 -13.57 -12.25
C ARG A 48 -38.89 -12.70 -11.80
N PHE A 49 -37.95 -13.30 -11.06
CA PHE A 49 -36.73 -12.63 -10.63
C PHE A 49 -35.84 -12.23 -11.82
N LEU A 50 -35.67 -13.13 -12.79
CA LEU A 50 -34.89 -12.87 -14.01
C LEU A 50 -35.48 -11.71 -14.81
N GLN A 51 -36.80 -11.70 -15.01
CA GLN A 51 -37.49 -10.62 -15.70
C GLN A 51 -37.28 -9.28 -14.99
N ALA A 52 -37.49 -9.23 -13.66
CA ALA A 52 -37.26 -8.01 -12.90
C ALA A 52 -35.79 -7.56 -12.99
N ALA A 53 -34.84 -8.49 -12.87
CA ALA A 53 -33.42 -8.17 -12.97
C ALA A 53 -33.06 -7.57 -14.34
N GLU A 54 -33.58 -8.12 -15.43
CA GLU A 54 -33.38 -7.63 -16.79
C GLU A 54 -33.97 -6.22 -16.99
N GLU A 55 -35.18 -5.95 -16.48
CA GLU A 55 -35.81 -4.62 -16.52
C GLU A 55 -34.97 -3.55 -15.82
N TYR A 56 -34.21 -3.92 -14.78
CA TYR A 56 -33.30 -3.04 -14.05
C TYR A 56 -31.82 -3.18 -14.49
N GLY A 57 -31.56 -3.81 -15.63
CA GLY A 57 -30.24 -3.86 -16.28
C GLY A 57 -29.22 -4.81 -15.66
N TRP A 58 -29.64 -5.72 -14.77
CA TRP A 58 -28.77 -6.77 -14.23
C TRP A 58 -28.55 -7.89 -15.25
N ARG A 59 -27.32 -8.36 -15.34
CA ARG A 59 -26.96 -9.55 -16.14
C ARG A 59 -26.87 -10.75 -15.21
N LEU A 60 -27.77 -11.72 -15.37
CA LEU A 60 -27.82 -12.91 -14.53
C LEU A 60 -27.41 -14.16 -15.32
N THR A 61 -26.40 -14.87 -14.83
CA THR A 61 -25.93 -16.13 -15.41
C THR A 61 -26.22 -17.27 -14.43
N PRO A 62 -26.95 -18.33 -14.82
CA PRO A 62 -27.28 -19.43 -13.90
C PRO A 62 -26.03 -20.21 -13.46
N VAL A 63 -25.99 -20.58 -12.18
CA VAL A 63 -24.91 -21.37 -11.56
C VAL A 63 -25.50 -22.61 -10.92
N GLN A 64 -24.92 -23.79 -11.17
CA GLN A 64 -25.45 -25.06 -10.66
C GLN A 64 -25.22 -25.23 -9.16
N GLU A 65 -24.01 -24.92 -8.67
CA GLU A 65 -23.67 -25.00 -7.24
C GLU A 65 -22.69 -23.85 -6.90
N PRO A 66 -23.07 -22.93 -6.00
CA PRO A 66 -22.21 -21.81 -5.63
C PRO A 66 -20.97 -22.23 -4.84
N GLY A 67 -21.03 -23.33 -4.07
CA GLY A 67 -19.93 -23.78 -3.22
C GLY A 67 -19.50 -22.73 -2.20
N LEU A 68 -20.45 -22.23 -1.39
CA LEU A 68 -20.20 -21.14 -0.45
C LEU A 68 -19.12 -21.53 0.58
N PRO A 69 -18.10 -20.67 0.81
CA PRO A 69 -17.11 -20.93 1.85
C PRO A 69 -17.74 -21.05 3.24
N PRO A 70 -17.04 -21.62 4.25
CA PRO A 70 -17.53 -21.65 5.62
C PRO A 70 -17.94 -20.27 6.11
N ALA A 71 -19.20 -20.14 6.53
CA ALA A 71 -19.82 -18.86 6.89
C ALA A 71 -19.91 -18.70 8.40
N LYS A 72 -19.84 -17.47 8.90
CA LYS A 72 -20.14 -17.13 10.29
C LYS A 72 -21.20 -16.03 10.38
N PRO A 73 -22.02 -15.99 11.44
CA PRO A 73 -23.02 -14.94 11.61
C PRO A 73 -22.38 -13.55 11.63
N TYR A 74 -22.98 -12.60 10.92
CA TYR A 74 -22.64 -11.18 11.00
C TYR A 74 -23.66 -10.48 11.89
N SER A 75 -23.18 -9.83 12.95
CA SER A 75 -24.05 -9.05 13.83
C SER A 75 -24.32 -7.69 13.17
N ILE A 76 -25.57 -7.43 12.81
CA ILE A 76 -26.00 -6.13 12.27
C ILE A 76 -25.88 -5.11 13.41
N PRO A 77 -24.95 -4.13 13.33
CA PRO A 77 -24.54 -3.36 14.49
C PRO A 77 -25.59 -2.34 14.95
N VAL A 78 -26.36 -1.76 14.01
CA VAL A 78 -27.35 -0.71 14.27
C VAL A 78 -28.50 -0.82 13.26
N TRP A 79 -29.73 -0.49 13.68
CA TRP A 79 -30.88 -0.26 12.80
C TRP A 79 -31.32 1.22 12.89
N PRO A 80 -31.60 1.91 11.76
CA PRO A 80 -31.49 1.47 10.37
C PRO A 80 -30.06 1.14 9.94
N VAL A 81 -29.90 0.24 8.97
CA VAL A 81 -28.58 -0.25 8.57
C VAL A 81 -27.88 0.78 7.70
N THR A 82 -26.64 1.11 8.06
CA THR A 82 -25.82 2.10 7.34
C THR A 82 -24.59 1.50 6.66
N ARG A 83 -24.17 0.28 7.03
CA ARG A 83 -23.00 -0.42 6.48
C ARG A 83 -23.21 -1.93 6.43
N GLY A 84 -22.66 -2.54 5.38
CA GLY A 84 -22.63 -3.99 5.17
C GLY A 84 -21.24 -4.60 5.34
N PRO A 85 -21.13 -5.94 5.33
CA PRO A 85 -19.85 -6.60 5.18
C PRO A 85 -19.30 -6.45 3.74
N ARG A 86 -17.97 -6.35 3.61
CA ARG A 86 -17.27 -6.40 2.31
C ARG A 86 -17.26 -7.80 1.68
N LEU A 87 -17.11 -8.83 2.53
CA LEU A 87 -17.13 -10.24 2.14
C LEU A 87 -18.15 -10.97 3.01
N GLY A 88 -19.16 -11.57 2.41
CA GLY A 88 -20.30 -12.12 3.12
C GLY A 88 -21.58 -12.05 2.32
N GLY A 89 -22.68 -11.85 3.03
CA GLY A 89 -23.99 -11.84 2.40
C GLY A 89 -25.16 -11.77 3.36
N VAL A 90 -26.35 -11.93 2.78
CA VAL A 90 -27.62 -11.98 3.52
C VAL A 90 -28.51 -13.09 2.98
N VAL A 91 -29.28 -13.72 3.86
CA VAL A 91 -30.45 -14.53 3.49
C VAL A 91 -31.68 -13.87 4.07
N CYS A 92 -32.66 -13.60 3.21
CA CYS A 92 -33.84 -12.81 3.52
C CYS A 92 -35.12 -13.58 3.24
N HIS A 93 -36.13 -13.37 4.09
CA HIS A 93 -37.49 -13.87 3.91
C HIS A 93 -38.48 -12.71 4.04
N ALA A 94 -39.20 -12.42 2.96
CA ALA A 94 -40.21 -11.38 2.89
C ALA A 94 -41.35 -11.61 3.90
N LYS A 95 -41.85 -10.51 4.45
CA LYS A 95 -42.98 -10.42 5.38
C LYS A 95 -43.78 -9.17 5.06
N PRO A 96 -45.12 -9.19 5.21
CA PRO A 96 -45.93 -8.00 5.04
C PRO A 96 -45.47 -6.86 5.95
N ALA A 97 -45.34 -5.65 5.39
CA ALA A 97 -44.86 -4.50 6.15
C ALA A 97 -45.88 -3.96 7.16
N GLY A 98 -47.19 -4.12 6.92
CA GLY A 98 -48.26 -3.44 7.69
C GLY A 98 -48.10 -3.54 9.22
N GLY A 99 -48.00 -4.76 9.76
CA GLY A 99 -47.83 -4.95 11.21
C GLY A 99 -46.48 -4.52 11.76
N TRP A 100 -45.45 -4.35 10.91
CA TRP A 100 -44.17 -3.77 11.30
C TRP A 100 -44.26 -2.24 11.32
N VAL A 101 -44.84 -1.63 10.28
CA VAL A 101 -45.04 -0.17 10.18
C VAL A 101 -45.89 0.34 11.34
N VAL A 102 -47.02 -0.31 11.64
CA VAL A 102 -47.87 0.09 12.78
C VAL A 102 -47.12 0.05 14.11
N ARG A 103 -46.26 -0.94 14.32
CA ARG A 103 -45.44 -1.02 15.55
C ARG A 103 -44.34 0.03 15.59
N LEU A 104 -43.73 0.32 14.45
CA LEU A 104 -42.75 1.41 14.34
C LEU A 104 -43.41 2.75 14.64
N GLU A 105 -44.55 3.06 14.02
CA GLU A 105 -45.26 4.32 14.28
C GLU A 105 -45.67 4.46 15.74
N ARG A 106 -46.19 3.40 16.37
CA ARG A 106 -46.51 3.39 17.81
C ARG A 106 -45.28 3.59 18.70
N ALA A 107 -44.09 3.16 18.29
CA ALA A 107 -42.87 3.36 19.06
C ALA A 107 -42.42 4.82 19.09
N PHE A 108 -42.87 5.64 18.13
CA PHE A 108 -42.65 7.07 18.05
C PHE A 108 -43.89 7.87 18.48
N ILE A 109 -44.73 7.30 19.33
CA ILE A 109 -45.77 8.02 20.07
C ILE A 109 -45.32 8.06 21.53
N ASP A 110 -45.23 9.26 22.09
CA ASP A 110 -45.00 9.43 23.51
C ASP A 110 -46.19 8.86 24.28
N ARG A 111 -45.94 7.83 25.11
CA ARG A 111 -46.99 7.14 25.86
C ARG A 111 -47.68 8.01 26.92
N ARG A 112 -47.03 9.10 27.36
CA ARG A 112 -47.58 10.00 28.39
C ARG A 112 -48.44 11.09 27.79
N THR A 113 -48.01 11.65 26.67
CA THR A 113 -48.64 12.82 26.04
C THR A 113 -49.51 12.46 24.83
N GLY A 114 -49.34 11.25 24.27
CA GLY A 114 -49.98 10.84 23.01
C GLY A 114 -49.42 11.56 21.78
N LEU A 115 -48.44 12.44 21.93
CA LEU A 115 -47.87 13.21 20.84
C LEU A 115 -46.89 12.38 20.01
N ARG A 116 -46.86 12.65 18.70
CA ARG A 116 -45.94 12.01 17.77
C ARG A 116 -44.53 12.58 17.96
N ILE A 117 -43.58 11.72 18.32
CA ILE A 117 -42.16 12.04 18.36
C ILE A 117 -41.64 12.08 16.92
N GLN A 118 -40.86 13.09 16.58
CA GLN A 118 -40.24 13.19 15.27
C GLN A 118 -39.30 12.00 15.03
N MET A 119 -39.58 11.21 14.00
CA MET A 119 -38.69 10.11 13.59
C MET A 119 -37.39 10.69 13.00
N PRO A 120 -36.21 10.12 13.32
CA PRO A 120 -34.98 10.44 12.59
C PRO A 120 -35.14 10.20 11.09
N ARG A 121 -34.47 10.99 10.25
CA ARG A 121 -34.58 10.90 8.78
C ARG A 121 -34.30 9.47 8.26
N SER A 122 -33.27 8.81 8.76
CA SER A 122 -32.94 7.42 8.37
C SER A 122 -34.06 6.42 8.70
N VAL A 123 -34.78 6.65 9.80
CA VAL A 123 -35.93 5.82 10.20
C VAL A 123 -37.13 6.10 9.29
N GLN A 124 -37.34 7.35 8.89
CA GLN A 124 -38.38 7.72 7.92
C GLN A 124 -38.11 7.07 6.57
N GLU A 125 -36.89 7.16 6.05
CA GLU A 125 -36.50 6.54 4.77
C GLU A 125 -36.67 5.01 4.79
N ALA A 126 -36.28 4.35 5.89
CA ALA A 126 -36.51 2.92 6.06
C ALA A 126 -38.01 2.58 6.10
N ARG A 127 -38.81 3.36 6.83
CA ARG A 127 -40.28 3.21 6.88
C ARG A 127 -40.89 3.38 5.49
N ASP A 128 -40.50 4.42 4.77
CA ASP A 128 -41.10 4.80 3.50
C ASP A 128 -40.81 3.76 2.42
N THR A 129 -39.61 3.17 2.40
CA THR A 129 -39.31 2.02 1.54
C THR A 129 -40.12 0.77 1.92
N ALA A 130 -40.33 0.50 3.21
CA ALA A 130 -41.21 -0.61 3.63
C ALA A 130 -42.67 -0.40 3.19
N ILE A 131 -43.17 0.84 3.19
CA ILE A 131 -44.50 1.20 2.70
C ILE A 131 -44.57 1.08 1.18
N GLN A 132 -43.62 1.70 0.47
CA GLN A 132 -43.55 1.72 -1.00
C GLN A 132 -43.59 0.32 -1.58
N TYR A 133 -42.83 -0.61 -0.99
CA TYR A 133 -42.74 -1.99 -1.48
C TYR A 133 -43.67 -2.97 -0.75
N GLY A 134 -44.44 -2.51 0.25
CA GLY A 134 -45.37 -3.33 1.03
C GLY A 134 -44.73 -4.48 1.82
N THR A 135 -43.40 -4.49 1.98
CA THR A 135 -42.65 -5.63 2.52
C THR A 135 -41.53 -5.22 3.47
N VAL A 136 -41.23 -6.12 4.41
CA VAL A 136 -40.02 -6.11 5.25
C VAL A 136 -39.42 -7.51 5.24
N TYR A 137 -38.12 -7.64 5.51
CA TYR A 137 -37.42 -8.91 5.45
C TYR A 137 -37.00 -9.37 6.83
N LYS A 138 -37.25 -10.64 7.14
CA LYS A 138 -36.50 -11.33 8.20
C LYS A 138 -35.16 -11.73 7.59
N CYS A 139 -34.10 -11.05 7.99
CA CYS A 139 -32.76 -11.18 7.42
C CYS A 139 -31.81 -11.88 8.39
N PHE A 140 -30.92 -12.71 7.83
CA PHE A 140 -29.75 -13.25 8.49
C PHE A 140 -28.53 -12.83 7.69
N ALA A 141 -27.66 -12.00 8.27
CA ALA A 141 -26.42 -11.59 7.66
C ALA A 141 -25.26 -12.52 8.07
N PHE A 142 -24.28 -12.68 7.19
CA PHE A 142 -23.12 -13.54 7.40
C PHE A 142 -21.86 -12.98 6.74
N THR A 143 -20.70 -13.44 7.21
CA THR A 143 -19.38 -13.21 6.58
C THR A 143 -18.67 -14.54 6.32
N PHE A 144 -17.69 -14.51 5.43
CA PHE A 144 -16.78 -15.63 5.17
C PHE A 144 -15.44 -15.39 5.86
N GLY A 145 -14.74 -16.47 6.24
CA GLY A 145 -13.38 -16.39 6.77
C GLY A 145 -13.09 -17.42 7.85
N GLU A 146 -11.94 -17.26 8.52
CA GLU A 146 -11.52 -18.17 9.58
C GLU A 146 -12.57 -18.27 10.70
N GLY A 147 -12.79 -19.51 11.16
CA GLY A 147 -13.82 -19.86 12.14
C GLY A 147 -15.24 -20.01 11.58
N GLY A 148 -15.43 -20.02 10.25
CA GLY A 148 -16.73 -20.26 9.61
C GLY A 148 -17.22 -21.72 9.74
N ASP A 149 -18.54 -21.91 9.68
CA ASP A 149 -19.21 -23.21 9.76
C ASP A 149 -19.73 -23.65 8.38
N ALA A 150 -19.21 -24.75 7.85
CA ALA A 150 -19.65 -25.34 6.59
C ALA A 150 -21.10 -25.88 6.63
N ARG A 151 -21.67 -26.16 7.80
CA ARG A 151 -23.09 -26.49 7.94
C ARG A 151 -23.94 -25.26 7.74
N LEU A 152 -23.51 -24.09 8.24
CA LEU A 152 -24.19 -22.83 8.00
C LEU A 152 -24.22 -22.52 6.51
N SER A 153 -23.09 -22.61 5.80
CA SER A 153 -23.01 -22.37 4.36
C SER A 153 -24.02 -23.22 3.57
N ARG A 154 -24.12 -24.51 3.88
CA ARG A 154 -25.11 -25.42 3.25
C ARG A 154 -26.56 -25.04 3.53
N LEU A 155 -26.86 -24.40 4.65
CA LEU A 155 -28.20 -23.85 4.93
C LEU A 155 -28.45 -22.59 4.08
N LEU A 156 -27.45 -21.71 3.96
CA LEU A 156 -27.54 -20.50 3.15
C LEU A 156 -27.77 -20.84 1.66
N GLU A 157 -27.08 -21.86 1.14
CA GLU A 157 -27.25 -22.39 -0.23
C GLU A 157 -28.69 -22.85 -0.52
N ARG A 158 -29.41 -23.31 0.51
CA ARG A 158 -30.80 -23.76 0.43
C ARG A 158 -31.81 -22.66 0.72
N LEU A 159 -31.34 -21.42 0.96
CA LEU A 159 -32.14 -20.28 1.41
C LEU A 159 -32.85 -20.53 2.75
N ASP A 160 -32.27 -21.41 3.58
CA ASP A 160 -32.79 -21.76 4.89
C ASP A 160 -32.23 -20.83 5.97
N MET A 161 -33.13 -20.30 6.81
CA MET A 161 -32.75 -19.43 7.92
C MET A 161 -32.23 -20.26 9.10
N PRO A 162 -30.96 -20.11 9.53
CA PRO A 162 -30.39 -20.93 10.59
C PRO A 162 -31.13 -20.74 11.91
N LEU A 163 -31.55 -21.84 12.55
CA LEU A 163 -32.41 -21.84 13.76
C LEU A 163 -31.72 -21.25 15.00
N LEU A 164 -30.39 -21.38 15.09
CA LEU A 164 -29.61 -21.18 16.32
C LEU A 164 -29.07 -19.77 16.55
N ALA A 165 -29.13 -18.87 15.56
CA ALA A 165 -28.59 -17.52 15.71
C ALA A 165 -29.69 -16.52 16.08
N LYS A 166 -29.99 -16.39 17.38
CA LYS A 166 -30.82 -15.27 17.88
C LYS A 166 -30.15 -13.90 17.65
N ILE A 167 -28.83 -13.88 17.49
CA ILE A 167 -27.98 -12.68 17.51
C ILE A 167 -27.98 -11.92 16.16
N SER A 168 -28.23 -12.59 15.04
CA SER A 168 -28.13 -11.97 13.70
C SER A 168 -29.45 -11.91 12.91
N ARG A 169 -30.57 -12.24 13.56
CA ARG A 169 -31.91 -12.17 12.95
C ARG A 169 -32.52 -10.79 13.16
N ALA A 170 -32.47 -9.94 12.15
CA ALA A 170 -33.12 -8.63 12.17
C ALA A 170 -34.36 -8.60 11.26
N ARG A 171 -35.32 -7.72 11.58
CA ARG A 171 -36.32 -7.27 10.61
C ARG A 171 -35.78 -6.02 9.95
N VAL A 172 -35.59 -6.07 8.64
CA VAL A 172 -34.93 -5.03 7.85
C VAL A 172 -35.83 -4.61 6.71
N THR A 173 -35.75 -3.37 6.26
CA THR A 173 -36.52 -2.84 5.13
C THR A 173 -35.77 -3.09 3.81
N PRO A 174 -36.38 -2.84 2.64
CA PRO A 174 -35.65 -2.94 1.37
C PRO A 174 -34.39 -2.07 1.33
N LEU A 175 -34.45 -0.83 1.86
CA LEU A 175 -33.30 0.07 1.97
C LEU A 175 -32.18 -0.52 2.85
N ASP A 176 -32.55 -1.13 3.98
CA ASP A 176 -31.58 -1.78 4.86
C ASP A 176 -30.87 -2.94 4.16
N VAL A 177 -31.57 -3.72 3.32
CA VAL A 177 -30.95 -4.78 2.50
C VAL A 177 -29.97 -4.16 1.50
N ALA A 178 -30.38 -3.11 0.79
CA ALA A 178 -29.50 -2.42 -0.15
C ALA A 178 -28.22 -1.91 0.53
N ASN A 179 -28.36 -1.33 1.73
CA ASN A 179 -27.21 -0.87 2.53
C ASN A 179 -26.33 -2.02 3.04
N LEU A 180 -26.93 -3.17 3.41
CA LEU A 180 -26.19 -4.38 3.80
C LEU A 180 -25.40 -4.99 2.65
N THR A 181 -25.86 -4.83 1.41
CA THR A 181 -25.27 -5.49 0.24
C THR A 181 -24.52 -4.55 -0.69
N ARG A 182 -24.46 -3.25 -0.37
CA ARG A 182 -23.82 -2.23 -1.20
C ARG A 182 -22.38 -2.58 -1.55
N ASP A 183 -21.62 -3.05 -0.56
CA ASP A 183 -20.18 -3.34 -0.73
C ASP A 183 -19.92 -4.73 -1.33
N LEU A 184 -20.97 -5.53 -1.56
CA LEU A 184 -20.86 -6.88 -2.15
C LEU A 184 -20.84 -6.87 -3.68
N THR A 185 -20.93 -5.72 -4.34
CA THR A 185 -21.11 -5.64 -5.81
C THR A 185 -19.81 -5.48 -6.59
N HIS A 186 -18.67 -5.42 -5.91
CA HIS A 186 -17.38 -5.36 -6.59
C HIS A 186 -16.98 -6.75 -7.15
N GLY A 187 -16.77 -6.79 -8.47
CA GLY A 187 -16.20 -7.94 -9.20
C GLY A 187 -17.20 -8.73 -10.04
N GLU A 188 -16.71 -9.33 -11.14
CA GLU A 188 -17.43 -10.33 -11.93
C GLU A 188 -17.34 -11.70 -11.25
N TYR A 189 -18.34 -12.57 -11.47
CA TYR A 189 -18.33 -13.89 -10.83
C TYR A 189 -17.26 -14.82 -11.40
N GLU A 190 -16.43 -15.38 -10.53
CA GLU A 190 -15.43 -16.39 -10.88
C GLU A 190 -15.84 -17.78 -10.34
N PRO A 191 -16.11 -18.78 -11.20
CA PRO A 191 -16.56 -20.09 -10.75
C PRO A 191 -15.52 -20.81 -9.87
N PRO A 192 -15.94 -21.64 -8.89
CA PRO A 192 -15.03 -22.49 -8.10
C PRO A 192 -14.24 -23.41 -9.02
N LEU A 193 -12.91 -23.36 -8.89
CA LEU A 193 -12.01 -24.22 -9.67
C LEU A 193 -12.05 -25.64 -9.09
N PRO A 194 -11.93 -26.71 -9.92
CA PRO A 194 -11.91 -28.09 -9.43
C PRO A 194 -10.87 -28.31 -8.33
N LYS A 195 -11.10 -29.21 -7.36
CA LYS A 195 -10.19 -29.49 -6.22
C LYS A 195 -8.74 -29.83 -6.61
N MET A 196 -8.53 -30.37 -7.81
CA MET A 196 -7.19 -30.60 -8.36
C MET A 196 -6.45 -29.28 -8.65
N VAL A 197 -7.20 -28.24 -9.04
CA VAL A 197 -6.72 -26.86 -9.21
C VAL A 197 -6.56 -26.16 -7.87
N GLU A 198 -7.28 -26.55 -6.81
CA GLU A 198 -7.06 -26.06 -5.43
C GLU A 198 -5.70 -26.53 -4.87
N SER A 199 -5.28 -27.74 -5.25
CA SER A 199 -3.93 -28.25 -4.98
C SER A 199 -2.87 -27.53 -5.82
N VAL A 200 -3.20 -27.14 -7.05
CA VAL A 200 -2.40 -26.19 -7.86
C VAL A 200 -2.46 -24.78 -7.27
N GLN A 201 -3.51 -24.36 -6.58
CA GLN A 201 -3.59 -23.05 -5.92
C GLN A 201 -2.67 -22.94 -4.70
N ASN A 202 -2.35 -24.06 -4.05
CA ASN A 202 -1.24 -24.10 -3.09
C ASN A 202 0.13 -23.89 -3.77
N VAL A 203 0.26 -24.19 -5.07
CA VAL A 203 1.39 -23.81 -5.94
C VAL A 203 1.23 -22.38 -6.51
N LEU A 204 -0.01 -21.86 -6.64
CA LEU A 204 -0.34 -20.48 -7.04
C LEU A 204 -0.46 -19.51 -5.86
N ARG A 205 -0.08 -19.89 -4.63
CA ARG A 205 0.09 -18.93 -3.52
C ARG A 205 1.19 -17.95 -3.94
N GLY A 206 0.78 -16.81 -4.46
CA GLY A 206 1.68 -15.84 -5.09
C GLY A 206 1.20 -15.32 -6.44
N LEU A 207 0.32 -16.01 -7.18
CA LEU A 207 -0.14 -15.50 -8.46
C LEU A 207 -1.14 -14.34 -8.25
N PHE A 208 -0.83 -13.17 -8.78
CA PHE A 208 -1.77 -12.06 -8.85
C PHE A 208 -1.74 -11.38 -10.22
N PHE A 209 -2.80 -10.64 -10.52
CA PHE A 209 -2.98 -9.96 -11.79
C PHE A 209 -3.26 -8.49 -11.58
N VAL A 210 -2.71 -7.64 -12.45
CA VAL A 210 -3.07 -6.23 -12.54
C VAL A 210 -3.67 -5.97 -13.91
N ARG A 211 -4.97 -5.65 -13.96
CA ARG A 211 -5.67 -5.31 -15.20
C ARG A 211 -5.30 -3.89 -15.60
N LEU A 212 -4.59 -3.73 -16.71
CA LEU A 212 -4.19 -2.41 -17.20
C LEU A 212 -5.24 -1.80 -18.13
N VAL A 213 -5.86 -2.66 -18.96
CA VAL A 213 -6.93 -2.33 -19.90
C VAL A 213 -7.75 -3.60 -20.17
N ASP A 214 -8.93 -3.45 -20.75
CA ASP A 214 -9.78 -4.57 -21.17
C ASP A 214 -8.99 -5.58 -22.03
N GLY A 215 -8.95 -6.83 -21.58
CA GLY A 215 -8.25 -7.91 -22.27
C GLY A 215 -6.72 -7.93 -22.10
N TYR A 216 -6.13 -7.06 -21.25
CA TYR A 216 -4.70 -7.12 -20.94
C TYR A 216 -4.40 -6.99 -19.44
N ASN A 217 -3.86 -8.09 -18.89
CA ASN A 217 -3.47 -8.18 -17.49
C ASN A 217 -1.97 -8.46 -17.38
N LEU A 218 -1.28 -7.70 -16.52
CA LEU A 218 0.05 -8.10 -16.07
C LEU A 218 -0.10 -9.22 -15.06
N ARG A 219 0.65 -10.30 -15.27
CA ARG A 219 0.65 -11.49 -14.42
C ARG A 219 1.91 -11.52 -13.57
N PHE A 220 1.80 -11.63 -12.26
CA PHE A 220 2.94 -11.71 -11.33
C PHE A 220 2.84 -12.97 -10.48
N ALA A 221 3.96 -13.63 -10.17
CA ALA A 221 3.96 -14.80 -9.30
C ALA A 221 5.30 -14.97 -8.59
N ARG A 222 5.31 -15.56 -7.38
CA ARG A 222 6.57 -16.01 -6.75
C ARG A 222 7.30 -16.97 -7.71
N GLY A 223 8.62 -16.85 -7.81
CA GLY A 223 9.46 -17.62 -8.74
C GLY A 223 9.46 -17.14 -10.20
N MET A 224 8.60 -16.20 -10.58
CA MET A 224 8.67 -15.54 -11.88
C MET A 224 9.62 -14.35 -11.86
N ASP A 225 10.12 -13.98 -13.04
CA ASP A 225 10.73 -12.68 -13.25
C ASP A 225 9.64 -11.61 -13.15
N ASN A 226 9.49 -11.00 -11.97
CA ASN A 226 8.53 -9.91 -11.77
C ASN A 226 9.18 -8.53 -11.93
N SER A 227 10.44 -8.45 -12.38
CA SER A 227 11.12 -7.18 -12.56
C SER A 227 10.41 -6.33 -13.62
N LEU A 228 10.38 -5.03 -13.37
CA LEU A 228 9.58 -4.06 -14.10
C LEU A 228 10.36 -2.75 -14.25
N ALA A 229 10.30 -2.14 -15.43
CA ALA A 229 10.73 -0.76 -15.62
C ALA A 229 9.57 0.11 -16.10
N ILE A 230 9.39 1.27 -15.47
CA ILE A 230 8.40 2.28 -15.86
C ILE A 230 9.15 3.57 -16.20
N ILE A 231 9.18 3.95 -17.48
CA ILE A 231 9.94 5.08 -17.99
C ILE A 231 9.00 6.12 -18.59
N GLY A 232 9.27 7.40 -18.36
CA GLY A 232 8.58 8.50 -19.04
C GLY A 232 8.74 9.84 -18.32
N ALA A 233 8.31 10.92 -18.95
CA ALA A 233 8.45 12.27 -18.42
C ALA A 233 7.68 12.48 -17.08
N PRO A 234 8.02 13.50 -16.28
CA PRO A 234 7.22 13.90 -15.12
C PRO A 234 5.75 14.19 -15.51
N GLY A 235 4.80 13.90 -14.62
CA GLY A 235 3.37 14.23 -14.83
C GLY A 235 2.62 13.34 -15.84
N THR A 236 3.22 12.26 -16.34
CA THR A 236 2.63 11.40 -17.37
C THR A 236 1.74 10.28 -16.84
N GLY A 237 1.74 10.05 -15.52
CA GLY A 237 0.92 9.02 -14.85
C GLY A 237 1.70 7.82 -14.30
N LYS A 238 3.04 7.83 -14.34
CA LYS A 238 3.89 6.74 -13.81
C LYS A 238 3.56 6.36 -12.37
N SER A 239 3.62 7.33 -11.45
CA SER A 239 3.39 7.10 -10.02
C SER A 239 1.96 6.65 -9.72
N VAL A 240 0.99 7.16 -10.49
CA VAL A 240 -0.43 6.76 -10.39
C VAL A 240 -0.62 5.31 -10.83
N LEU A 241 0.01 4.90 -11.93
CA LEU A 241 0.00 3.49 -12.34
C LEU A 241 0.72 2.61 -11.31
N LEU A 242 1.88 3.06 -10.80
CA LEU A 242 2.62 2.31 -9.80
C LEU A 242 1.75 2.05 -8.55
N ASP A 243 1.06 3.07 -8.03
CA ASP A 243 0.13 2.91 -6.90
C ASP A 243 -1.01 1.94 -7.21
N TYR A 244 -1.56 2.03 -8.41
CA TYR A 244 -2.58 1.09 -8.87
C TYR A 244 -2.05 -0.34 -8.95
N MET A 245 -0.82 -0.55 -9.42
CA MET A 245 -0.19 -1.88 -9.44
C MET A 245 0.07 -2.40 -8.02
N LEU A 246 0.56 -1.54 -7.13
CA LEU A 246 0.87 -1.87 -5.74
C LEU A 246 -0.38 -2.18 -4.91
N SER A 247 -1.51 -1.52 -5.19
CA SER A 247 -2.78 -1.81 -4.51
C SER A 247 -3.33 -3.21 -4.79
N HIS A 248 -2.88 -3.87 -5.86
CA HIS A 248 -3.25 -5.23 -6.23
C HIS A 248 -2.28 -6.28 -5.67
N VAL A 249 -1.17 -5.86 -5.06
CA VAL A 249 -0.20 -6.79 -4.48
C VAL A 249 -0.82 -7.43 -3.22
N PRO A 250 -0.89 -8.77 -3.14
CA PRO A 250 -1.48 -9.47 -2.00
C PRO A 250 -0.79 -9.15 -0.68
N GLU A 251 -1.51 -9.27 0.44
CA GLU A 251 -0.98 -8.88 1.76
C GLU A 251 0.18 -9.75 2.25
N ASP A 252 0.30 -10.98 1.74
CA ASP A 252 1.36 -11.93 2.08
C ASP A 252 2.68 -11.68 1.33
N TYR A 253 2.72 -10.71 0.41
CA TYR A 253 3.94 -10.26 -0.25
C TYR A 253 4.68 -9.24 0.60
N ASN A 254 6.00 -9.41 0.71
CA ASN A 254 6.84 -8.30 1.13
C ASN A 254 7.01 -7.34 -0.04
N VAL A 255 6.76 -6.06 0.22
CA VAL A 255 6.92 -4.98 -0.75
C VAL A 255 7.57 -3.81 -0.04
N LEU A 256 8.68 -3.34 -0.59
CA LEU A 256 9.43 -2.22 -0.05
C LEU A 256 9.49 -1.11 -1.09
N VAL A 257 8.78 -0.02 -0.86
CA VAL A 257 8.73 1.14 -1.74
C VAL A 257 9.68 2.21 -1.22
N LEU A 258 10.72 2.53 -1.99
CA LEU A 258 11.65 3.62 -1.73
C LEU A 258 11.08 4.88 -2.38
N ASP A 259 10.38 5.66 -1.57
CA ASP A 259 9.58 6.80 -2.03
C ASP A 259 10.37 8.10 -1.86
N ALA A 260 10.98 8.56 -2.95
CA ALA A 260 11.86 9.74 -2.98
C ALA A 260 11.14 11.04 -2.59
N THR A 261 9.83 11.12 -2.84
CA THR A 261 9.01 12.35 -2.76
C THR A 261 7.92 12.30 -1.68
N GLY A 262 7.63 11.10 -1.16
CA GLY A 262 6.53 10.84 -0.23
C GLY A 262 5.17 10.65 -0.93
N GLU A 263 5.11 10.67 -2.26
CA GLU A 263 3.88 10.63 -3.05
C GLU A 263 3.07 9.33 -2.88
N HIS A 264 3.74 8.25 -2.49
CA HIS A 264 3.15 6.92 -2.34
C HIS A 264 2.53 6.69 -0.95
N ALA A 265 2.51 7.70 -0.08
CA ALA A 265 1.86 7.62 1.24
C ALA A 265 0.36 7.26 1.19
N GLY A 266 -0.31 7.50 0.04
CA GLY A 266 -1.69 7.09 -0.22
C GLY A 266 -1.91 5.57 -0.16
N LEU A 267 -0.86 4.77 -0.37
CA LEU A 267 -0.90 3.30 -0.28
C LEU A 267 -1.31 2.77 1.09
N LYS A 268 -1.27 3.63 2.12
CA LYS A 268 -1.83 3.30 3.44
C LYS A 268 -3.29 2.87 3.39
N ALA A 269 -4.09 3.42 2.46
CA ALA A 269 -5.48 2.99 2.25
C ALA A 269 -5.61 1.53 1.79
N PHE A 270 -4.52 0.95 1.27
CA PHE A 270 -4.43 -0.40 0.73
C PHE A 270 -3.57 -1.32 1.61
N GLY A 271 -3.40 -0.97 2.89
CA GLY A 271 -2.75 -1.83 3.89
C GLY A 271 -1.23 -1.80 3.89
N TYR A 272 -0.62 -0.77 3.28
CA TYR A 272 0.81 -0.49 3.44
C TYR A 272 1.05 0.28 4.76
N GLU A 273 2.14 -0.05 5.44
CA GLU A 273 2.72 0.84 6.44
C GLU A 273 3.48 1.97 5.73
N VAL A 274 3.47 3.18 6.29
CA VAL A 274 4.27 4.30 5.81
C VAL A 274 5.23 4.70 6.93
N ALA A 275 6.51 4.48 6.71
CA ALA A 275 7.59 4.76 7.66
C ALA A 275 8.47 5.91 7.15
N LEU A 276 8.93 6.75 8.07
CA LEU A 276 9.85 7.85 7.82
C LEU A 276 11.31 7.37 7.94
N SER A 277 12.08 7.57 6.89
CA SER A 277 13.52 7.28 6.89
C SER A 277 14.24 8.21 7.88
N GLY A 278 15.12 7.66 8.71
CA GLY A 278 15.81 8.41 9.76
C GLY A 278 15.05 8.55 11.08
N LEU A 279 13.78 8.10 11.16
CA LEU A 279 12.99 8.10 12.40
C LEU A 279 12.44 6.73 12.74
N ASP A 280 11.73 6.13 11.78
CA ASP A 280 11.08 4.84 11.92
C ASP A 280 11.98 3.70 11.43
N VAL A 281 12.78 3.96 10.39
CA VAL A 281 13.79 3.04 9.86
C VAL A 281 15.11 3.79 9.69
N LYS A 282 16.18 3.21 10.21
CA LYS A 282 17.55 3.67 10.02
C LYS A 282 18.42 2.47 9.69
N LEU A 283 19.45 2.69 8.89
CA LEU A 283 20.39 1.66 8.48
C LEU A 283 21.80 2.24 8.61
N ASN A 284 22.81 1.41 8.61
CA ASN A 284 24.20 1.84 8.62
C ASN A 284 24.93 1.09 7.52
N PRO A 285 25.54 1.77 6.53
CA PRO A 285 26.32 1.11 5.49
C PRO A 285 27.39 0.18 6.06
N LEU A 286 28.03 0.56 7.17
CA LEU A 286 29.12 -0.20 7.77
C LEU A 286 28.63 -1.52 8.40
N ALA A 287 27.34 -1.63 8.72
CA ALA A 287 26.75 -2.89 9.19
C ALA A 287 26.68 -3.97 8.09
N LEU A 288 26.86 -3.61 6.81
CA LEU A 288 26.90 -4.54 5.69
C LEU A 288 28.26 -5.24 5.52
N GLY A 289 29.33 -4.67 6.10
CA GLY A 289 30.72 -5.06 5.86
C GLY A 289 31.53 -3.95 5.17
N GLU A 290 32.86 -3.97 5.31
CA GLU A 290 33.75 -2.91 4.78
C GLU A 290 33.63 -2.75 3.25
N ALA A 291 33.51 -3.86 2.51
CA ALA A 291 33.44 -3.82 1.05
C ALA A 291 32.13 -3.19 0.55
N GLU A 292 31.00 -3.66 1.06
CA GLU A 292 29.68 -3.13 0.73
C GLU A 292 29.52 -1.68 1.20
N ALA A 293 30.05 -1.32 2.37
CA ALA A 293 30.05 0.06 2.85
C ALA A 293 30.83 0.99 1.91
N LEU A 294 31.99 0.53 1.41
CA LEU A 294 32.77 1.27 0.43
C LEU A 294 31.99 1.47 -0.88
N GLU A 295 31.35 0.42 -1.40
CA GLU A 295 30.53 0.51 -2.62
C GLU A 295 29.33 1.44 -2.44
N VAL A 296 28.65 1.41 -1.29
CA VAL A 296 27.53 2.31 -0.97
C VAL A 296 28.00 3.76 -0.92
N VAL A 297 29.06 4.05 -0.17
CA VAL A 297 29.53 5.42 0.04
C VAL A 297 30.15 5.99 -1.23
N ALA A 298 31.01 5.22 -1.90
CA ALA A 298 31.58 5.63 -3.19
C ALA A 298 30.47 5.80 -4.23
N GLY A 299 29.55 4.84 -4.36
CA GLY A 299 28.44 4.90 -5.31
C GLY A 299 27.54 6.12 -5.11
N ALA A 300 27.24 6.48 -3.86
CA ALA A 300 26.46 7.69 -3.57
C ALA A 300 27.21 8.98 -3.95
N ILE A 301 28.52 9.03 -3.69
CA ILE A 301 29.37 10.16 -4.09
C ILE A 301 29.41 10.27 -5.62
N GLU A 302 29.68 9.17 -6.32
CA GLU A 302 29.83 9.17 -7.79
C GLU A 302 28.51 9.51 -8.49
N ALA A 303 27.39 8.97 -8.00
CA ALA A 303 26.06 9.26 -8.54
C ALA A 303 25.69 10.75 -8.42
N TYR A 304 26.01 11.37 -7.28
CA TYR A 304 25.68 12.77 -7.05
C TYR A 304 26.63 13.75 -7.73
N TRP A 305 27.94 13.52 -7.62
CA TRP A 305 28.95 14.43 -8.17
C TRP A 305 29.20 14.22 -9.66
N GLY A 306 28.74 13.10 -10.23
CA GLY A 306 28.95 12.77 -11.66
C GLY A 306 30.40 12.45 -12.01
N GLU A 307 31.24 12.21 -10.99
CA GLU A 307 32.68 12.01 -11.12
C GLU A 307 33.11 10.79 -10.31
N ARG A 308 34.01 9.98 -10.87
CA ARG A 308 34.61 8.86 -10.15
C ARG A 308 35.58 9.34 -9.09
N LEU A 309 35.63 8.63 -7.97
CA LEU A 309 36.65 8.89 -6.95
C LEU A 309 38.05 8.58 -7.50
N THR A 310 39.00 9.49 -7.26
CA THR A 310 40.40 9.22 -7.62
C THR A 310 40.96 8.11 -6.73
N PRO A 311 41.98 7.34 -7.19
CA PRO A 311 42.52 6.22 -6.42
C PRO A 311 42.97 6.59 -5.00
N ILE A 312 43.55 7.77 -4.81
CA ILE A 312 43.98 8.24 -3.48
C ILE A 312 42.78 8.55 -2.57
N VAL A 313 41.74 9.20 -3.08
CA VAL A 313 40.53 9.50 -2.29
C VAL A 313 39.79 8.21 -1.93
N LEU A 314 39.73 7.25 -2.87
CA LEU A 314 39.14 5.93 -2.61
C LEU A 314 39.92 5.17 -1.54
N HIS A 315 41.25 5.20 -1.58
CA HIS A 315 42.10 4.59 -0.56
C HIS A 315 41.94 5.25 0.82
N THR A 316 41.87 6.59 0.85
CA THR A 316 41.59 7.34 2.08
C THR A 316 40.21 6.97 2.64
N LEU A 317 39.18 6.88 1.79
CA LEU A 317 37.83 6.46 2.19
C LEU A 317 37.84 5.06 2.79
N GLN A 318 38.46 4.10 2.11
CA GLN A 318 38.57 2.73 2.61
C GLN A 318 39.26 2.68 3.99
N SER A 319 40.33 3.46 4.16
CA SER A 319 41.05 3.54 5.44
C SER A 319 40.21 4.16 6.56
N CYS A 320 39.38 5.17 6.24
CA CYS A 320 38.48 5.80 7.21
C CYS A 320 37.32 4.88 7.61
N LEU A 321 36.78 4.10 6.67
CA LEU A 321 35.70 3.13 6.92
C LEU A 321 36.18 1.93 7.74
N ARG A 322 37.44 1.53 7.60
CA ARG A 322 37.99 0.33 8.25
C ARG A 322 37.91 0.41 9.77
N GLY A 323 37.02 -0.39 10.35
CA GLY A 323 36.83 -0.45 11.81
C GLY A 323 36.13 0.77 12.40
N ALA A 324 35.53 1.64 11.59
CA ALA A 324 34.58 2.64 12.07
C ALA A 324 33.23 1.95 12.38
N GLU A 325 32.53 2.44 13.39
CA GLU A 325 31.20 1.93 13.74
C GLU A 325 30.12 2.46 12.79
N ASP A 326 30.20 3.74 12.41
CA ASP A 326 29.24 4.42 11.54
C ASP A 326 29.90 5.50 10.65
N LEU A 327 29.10 6.15 9.79
CA LEU A 327 29.59 7.22 8.91
C LEU A 327 30.05 8.46 9.67
N ALA A 328 29.54 8.74 10.88
CA ALA A 328 29.97 9.89 11.66
C ALA A 328 31.39 9.68 12.18
N GLU A 329 31.73 8.47 12.61
CA GLU A 329 33.09 8.11 12.99
C GLU A 329 34.04 8.11 11.79
N ALA A 330 33.62 7.57 10.64
CA ALA A 330 34.41 7.62 9.41
C ALA A 330 34.71 9.07 8.98
N LEU A 331 33.75 9.98 9.13
CA LEU A 331 33.95 11.42 8.91
C LEU A 331 34.97 12.01 9.89
N GLY A 332 34.87 11.69 11.19
CA GLY A 332 35.82 12.14 12.22
C GLY A 332 37.25 11.67 11.93
N ARG A 333 37.43 10.43 11.48
CA ARG A 333 38.74 9.91 11.05
C ARG A 333 39.30 10.65 9.83
N ALA A 334 38.44 10.96 8.85
CA ALA A 334 38.86 11.79 7.72
C ALA A 334 39.29 13.20 8.16
N GLU A 335 38.62 13.77 9.17
CA GLU A 335 38.99 15.06 9.77
C GLU A 335 40.35 15.00 10.46
N GLU A 336 40.59 13.95 11.25
CA GLU A 336 41.89 13.72 11.88
C GLU A 336 43.02 13.61 10.85
N VAL A 337 42.83 12.89 9.75
CA VAL A 337 43.83 12.79 8.67
C VAL A 337 44.06 14.14 7.99
N ALA A 338 42.99 14.90 7.74
CA ALA A 338 43.08 16.23 7.13
C ALA A 338 43.80 17.25 8.02
N LEU A 339 43.77 17.09 9.34
CA LEU A 339 44.43 17.98 10.28
C LEU A 339 45.86 17.54 10.64
N SER A 340 46.09 16.23 10.73
CA SER A 340 47.32 15.67 11.32
C SER A 340 48.32 15.07 10.32
N SER A 341 47.91 14.77 9.08
CA SER A 341 48.82 14.19 8.09
C SER A 341 49.92 15.16 7.64
N GLN A 342 51.17 14.68 7.75
CA GLN A 342 52.37 15.37 7.26
C GLN A 342 52.49 15.35 5.74
N ARG A 343 51.80 14.40 5.09
CA ARG A 343 51.79 14.23 3.65
C ARG A 343 50.71 15.09 3.01
N GLU A 344 51.12 15.98 2.10
CA GLU A 344 50.23 16.94 1.45
C GLU A 344 49.14 16.27 0.59
N ASP A 345 49.49 15.18 -0.10
CA ASP A 345 48.58 14.40 -0.94
C ASP A 345 47.48 13.73 -0.13
N GLU A 346 47.82 13.11 1.00
CA GLU A 346 46.85 12.52 1.94
C GLU A 346 45.94 13.58 2.57
N ARG A 347 46.51 14.72 2.96
CA ARG A 347 45.75 15.83 3.54
C ARG A 347 44.71 16.37 2.55
N ASN A 348 45.13 16.57 1.30
CA ASN A 348 44.26 17.04 0.23
C ASN A 348 43.18 16.00 -0.10
N ALA A 349 43.53 14.71 -0.12
CA ALA A 349 42.57 13.63 -0.32
C ALA A 349 41.53 13.57 0.81
N ALA A 350 41.95 13.68 2.07
CA ALA A 350 41.07 13.70 3.23
C ALA A 350 40.16 14.93 3.24
N ALA A 351 40.68 16.13 2.97
CA ALA A 351 39.87 17.34 2.84
C ALA A 351 38.86 17.25 1.68
N ALA A 352 39.25 16.62 0.57
CA ALA A 352 38.35 16.35 -0.55
C ALA A 352 37.29 15.29 -0.21
N LEU A 353 37.61 14.33 0.64
CA LEU A 353 36.68 13.32 1.13
C LEU A 353 35.68 13.92 2.13
N LEU A 354 36.12 14.75 3.07
CA LEU A 354 35.26 15.42 4.06
C LEU A 354 34.12 16.19 3.39
N ARG A 355 34.43 16.99 2.37
CA ARG A 355 33.43 17.75 1.58
C ARG A 355 32.38 16.87 0.93
N ARG A 356 32.69 15.59 0.67
CA ARG A 356 31.80 14.63 0.01
C ARG A 356 31.09 13.71 0.99
N LEU A 357 31.69 13.40 2.13
CA LEU A 357 31.07 12.62 3.20
C LEU A 357 30.07 13.44 4.02
N GLN A 358 30.34 14.72 4.25
CA GLN A 358 29.48 15.55 5.09
C GLN A 358 28.02 15.63 4.59
N PRO A 359 27.73 15.78 3.27
CA PRO A 359 26.36 15.73 2.75
C PRO A 359 25.66 14.38 2.89
N LEU A 360 26.40 13.28 3.09
CA LEU A 360 25.82 11.96 3.33
C LEU A 360 25.35 11.78 4.77
N LEU A 361 25.82 12.61 5.70
CA LEU A 361 25.51 12.43 7.11
C LEU A 361 24.05 12.74 7.39
N SER A 362 23.28 11.70 7.71
CA SER A 362 21.85 11.77 7.97
C SER A 362 21.46 10.79 9.07
N PRO A 363 20.42 11.07 9.89
CA PRO A 363 19.88 10.12 10.87
C PRO A 363 19.53 8.75 10.26
N SER A 364 19.15 8.72 8.98
CA SER A 364 18.80 7.49 8.26
C SER A 364 19.97 6.54 8.08
N LEU A 365 21.22 7.04 8.17
CA LEU A 365 22.45 6.28 7.92
C LEU A 365 23.24 5.95 9.21
N LEU A 366 22.65 6.18 10.38
CA LEU A 366 23.28 5.98 11.70
C LEU A 366 22.58 4.88 12.52
N GLY A 367 21.85 3.97 11.86
CA GLY A 367 21.03 2.94 12.51
C GLY A 367 21.56 1.52 12.38
N PHE A 368 21.05 0.61 13.20
CA PHE A 368 21.37 -0.83 13.12
C PHE A 368 20.10 -1.68 13.06
N GLU A 369 19.00 -1.08 12.64
CA GLU A 369 17.71 -1.73 12.53
C GLU A 369 17.74 -2.80 11.42
N PRO A 370 17.00 -3.91 11.58
CA PRO A 370 16.88 -4.92 10.54
C PRO A 370 16.14 -4.37 9.33
N LEU A 371 16.28 -5.06 8.20
CA LEU A 371 15.50 -4.72 7.01
C LEU A 371 14.00 -4.84 7.28
N PRO A 372 13.19 -3.90 6.78
CA PRO A 372 11.76 -3.99 6.92
C PRO A 372 11.16 -5.14 6.10
N THR A 373 10.07 -5.70 6.65
CA THR A 373 9.28 -6.78 6.04
C THR A 373 7.81 -6.39 5.92
N GLY A 374 7.01 -7.15 5.17
CA GLY A 374 5.62 -6.82 4.86
C GLY A 374 5.51 -5.76 3.76
N ARG A 375 4.36 -5.08 3.68
CA ARG A 375 4.11 -4.01 2.71
C ARG A 375 4.42 -2.65 3.32
N LEU A 376 5.56 -2.09 2.96
CA LEU A 376 6.10 -0.84 3.51
C LEU A 376 6.38 0.18 2.40
N VAL A 377 5.92 1.42 2.62
CA VAL A 377 6.41 2.61 1.94
C VAL A 377 7.38 3.33 2.87
N LEU A 378 8.60 3.50 2.40
CA LEU A 378 9.67 4.19 3.12
C LEU A 378 9.83 5.58 2.51
N ASP A 379 9.29 6.57 3.22
CA ASP A 379 9.27 7.97 2.83
C ASP A 379 10.68 8.58 3.04
N LEU A 380 11.32 8.95 1.94
CA LEU A 380 12.65 9.58 1.90
C LEU A 380 12.55 11.11 1.86
N SER A 381 11.36 11.69 1.71
CA SER A 381 11.19 13.16 1.58
C SER A 381 11.65 13.93 2.83
N VAL A 382 11.70 13.25 3.98
CA VAL A 382 12.19 13.80 5.26
C VAL A 382 13.71 13.82 5.37
N VAL A 383 14.41 13.03 4.56
CA VAL A 383 15.88 12.95 4.57
C VAL A 383 16.45 14.24 3.93
N PRO A 384 17.35 14.95 4.62
CA PRO A 384 17.98 16.14 4.07
C PRO A 384 18.99 15.76 2.98
N GLY A 385 18.96 16.46 1.85
CA GLY A 385 19.90 16.24 0.74
C GLY A 385 19.54 15.05 -0.15
N GLU A 386 20.09 15.05 -1.36
CA GLU A 386 19.90 13.97 -2.34
C GLU A 386 20.97 12.89 -2.19
N GLU A 387 22.15 13.29 -1.71
CA GLU A 387 23.30 12.46 -1.39
C GLU A 387 22.95 11.42 -0.32
N ALA A 388 22.38 11.88 0.80
CA ALA A 388 21.94 11.01 1.89
C ALA A 388 20.80 10.08 1.48
N LYS A 389 19.84 10.55 0.66
CA LYS A 389 18.78 9.70 0.10
C LYS A 389 19.35 8.59 -0.77
N THR A 390 20.33 8.93 -1.60
CA THR A 390 21.01 7.99 -2.51
C THR A 390 21.78 6.96 -1.71
N ALA A 391 22.61 7.37 -0.76
CA ALA A 391 23.34 6.45 0.11
C ALA A 391 22.41 5.55 0.92
N PHE A 392 21.30 6.07 1.45
CA PHE A 392 20.33 5.25 2.19
C PHE A 392 19.63 4.24 1.29
N THR A 393 19.23 4.65 0.07
CA THR A 393 18.65 3.78 -0.95
C THR A 393 19.63 2.66 -1.31
N LEU A 394 20.89 2.99 -1.58
CA LEU A 394 21.94 2.00 -1.87
C LEU A 394 22.16 1.06 -0.67
N THR A 395 22.30 1.57 0.54
CA THR A 395 22.45 0.77 1.77
C THR A 395 21.35 -0.28 1.88
N LEU A 396 20.11 0.14 1.64
CA LEU A 396 18.95 -0.72 1.71
C LEU A 396 18.94 -1.77 0.58
N LEU A 397 19.30 -1.41 -0.65
CA LEU A 397 19.41 -2.34 -1.77
C LEU A 397 20.50 -3.39 -1.54
N TYR A 398 21.67 -3.01 -1.03
CA TYR A 398 22.73 -3.94 -0.63
C TYR A 398 22.26 -4.86 0.51
N GLY A 399 21.56 -4.30 1.50
CA GLY A 399 20.93 -5.06 2.57
C GLY A 399 19.96 -6.12 2.02
N VAL A 400 19.03 -5.72 1.15
CA VAL A 400 18.08 -6.65 0.50
C VAL A 400 18.83 -7.72 -0.27
N TYR A 401 19.84 -7.36 -1.05
CA TYR A 401 20.63 -8.32 -1.81
C TYR A 401 21.31 -9.36 -0.90
N ALA A 402 21.93 -8.91 0.19
CA ALA A 402 22.60 -9.78 1.16
C ALA A 402 21.60 -10.69 1.89
N ALA A 403 20.47 -10.14 2.36
CA ALA A 403 19.42 -10.89 3.05
C ALA A 403 18.73 -11.91 2.13
N ALA A 404 18.46 -11.54 0.88
CA ALA A 404 17.86 -12.44 -0.10
C ALA A 404 18.75 -13.66 -0.39
N ARG A 405 20.07 -13.45 -0.51
CA ARG A 405 21.02 -14.56 -0.69
C ARG A 405 21.09 -15.51 0.51
N ARG A 406 20.73 -15.04 1.71
CA ARG A 406 20.60 -15.86 2.92
C ARG A 406 19.21 -16.47 3.09
N GLY A 407 18.25 -16.13 2.22
CA GLY A 407 16.85 -16.56 2.34
C GLY A 407 16.07 -15.83 3.43
N GLU A 408 16.57 -14.69 3.90
CA GLU A 408 15.96 -13.86 4.94
C GLU A 408 14.99 -12.82 4.37
N TRP A 409 15.03 -12.59 3.06
CA TRP A 409 14.18 -11.61 2.38
C TRP A 409 13.76 -12.11 0.99
N ASP A 410 12.46 -12.14 0.73
CA ASP A 410 11.86 -12.34 -0.60
C ASP A 410 10.77 -11.30 -0.80
N GLY A 411 10.53 -10.85 -2.04
CA GLY A 411 9.53 -9.80 -2.28
C GLY A 411 9.83 -8.88 -3.47
N ILE A 412 9.18 -7.72 -3.47
CA ILE A 412 9.31 -6.69 -4.51
C ILE A 412 9.96 -5.44 -3.88
N VAL A 413 11.08 -5.00 -4.42
CA VAL A 413 11.64 -3.67 -4.10
C VAL A 413 11.24 -2.70 -5.20
N VAL A 414 10.59 -1.62 -4.83
CA VAL A 414 10.24 -0.53 -5.73
C VAL A 414 11.19 0.63 -5.50
N VAL A 415 11.81 1.11 -6.56
CA VAL A 415 12.67 2.30 -6.53
C VAL A 415 11.99 3.40 -7.35
N ASP A 416 11.36 4.35 -6.65
CA ASP A 416 10.87 5.56 -7.30
C ASP A 416 12.04 6.50 -7.62
N GLU A 417 11.92 7.25 -8.70
CA GLU A 417 13.00 8.09 -9.24
C GLU A 417 14.35 7.35 -9.37
N ALA A 418 14.32 6.13 -9.91
CA ALA A 418 15.49 5.29 -10.12
C ALA A 418 16.61 5.96 -10.96
N ASP A 419 16.30 7.02 -11.72
CA ASP A 419 17.32 7.81 -12.43
C ASP A 419 18.36 8.43 -11.48
N ARG A 420 17.99 8.69 -10.22
CA ARG A 420 18.89 9.24 -9.20
C ARG A 420 20.04 8.28 -8.88
N LEU A 421 19.83 6.98 -9.10
CA LEU A 421 20.85 5.96 -8.87
C LEU A 421 21.77 5.76 -10.08
N GLY A 422 21.37 6.20 -11.29
CA GLY A 422 22.17 5.92 -12.48
C GLY A 422 22.27 4.42 -12.82
N ASP A 423 23.33 4.06 -13.55
CA ASP A 423 23.67 2.67 -13.86
C ASP A 423 24.44 2.01 -12.71
N THR A 424 23.75 1.79 -11.59
CA THR A 424 24.34 1.21 -10.37
C THR A 424 24.46 -0.31 -10.44
N GLU A 425 25.59 -0.83 -9.98
CA GLU A 425 25.87 -2.27 -9.96
C GLU A 425 24.84 -3.06 -9.15
N ILE A 426 24.45 -2.57 -7.97
CA ILE A 426 23.52 -3.29 -7.10
C ILE A 426 22.14 -3.48 -7.72
N VAL A 427 21.61 -2.47 -8.43
CA VAL A 427 20.34 -2.57 -9.14
C VAL A 427 20.46 -3.58 -10.28
N ASN A 428 21.59 -3.58 -11.01
CA ASN A 428 21.88 -4.57 -12.04
C ASN A 428 21.92 -5.99 -11.47
N ARG A 429 22.60 -6.20 -10.33
CA ARG A 429 22.69 -7.50 -9.64
C ARG A 429 21.34 -7.97 -9.12
N ILE A 430 20.53 -7.07 -8.56
CA ILE A 430 19.17 -7.40 -8.12
C ILE A 430 18.32 -7.88 -9.31
N ALA A 431 18.34 -7.12 -10.42
CA ALA A 431 17.56 -7.44 -11.61
C ALA A 431 17.97 -8.77 -12.27
N ASP A 432 19.27 -9.08 -12.30
CA ASP A 432 19.81 -10.26 -13.00
C ASP A 432 19.84 -11.52 -12.10
N GLU A 433 20.32 -11.38 -10.87
CA GLU A 433 20.67 -12.53 -10.03
C GLU A 433 19.55 -12.95 -9.07
N LEU A 434 18.75 -12.01 -8.56
CA LEU A 434 17.89 -12.29 -7.42
C LEU A 434 16.53 -12.91 -7.76
N ARG A 435 16.22 -13.09 -9.04
CA ARG A 435 15.05 -13.86 -9.49
C ARG A 435 14.99 -15.25 -8.86
N LYS A 436 16.14 -15.94 -8.72
CA LYS A 436 16.21 -17.29 -8.12
C LYS A 436 15.94 -17.32 -6.61
N TYR A 437 15.94 -16.15 -5.97
CA TYR A 437 15.60 -15.95 -4.56
C TYR A 437 14.24 -15.27 -4.38
N ASN A 438 13.38 -15.25 -5.42
CA ASN A 438 12.07 -14.61 -5.40
C ASN A 438 12.08 -13.12 -5.09
N VAL A 439 13.17 -12.42 -5.40
CA VAL A 439 13.24 -10.96 -5.33
C VAL A 439 13.10 -10.38 -6.73
N SER A 440 12.34 -9.30 -6.83
CA SER A 440 12.17 -8.55 -8.07
C SER A 440 12.25 -7.05 -7.79
N ILE A 441 12.67 -6.31 -8.81
CA ILE A 441 12.82 -4.86 -8.71
C ILE A 441 11.89 -4.15 -9.68
N TRP A 442 11.15 -3.17 -9.18
CA TRP A 442 10.31 -2.27 -9.96
C TRP A 442 10.94 -0.90 -9.93
N ALA A 443 11.52 -0.49 -11.06
CA ALA A 443 12.19 0.79 -11.17
C ALA A 443 11.32 1.79 -11.94
N VAL A 444 11.13 2.98 -11.38
CA VAL A 444 10.41 4.07 -12.02
C VAL A 444 11.39 5.20 -12.32
N GLY A 445 11.47 5.62 -13.57
CA GLY A 445 12.41 6.66 -14.01
C GLY A 445 11.90 7.47 -15.19
N HIS A 446 12.76 8.35 -15.68
CA HIS A 446 12.53 9.30 -16.75
C HIS A 446 13.25 8.91 -18.02
N SER A 447 14.43 8.29 -17.91
CA SER A 447 15.28 7.96 -19.05
C SER A 447 15.88 6.56 -18.95
N VAL A 448 15.85 5.82 -20.06
CA VAL A 448 16.56 4.53 -20.19
C VAL A 448 18.07 4.67 -19.97
N SER A 449 18.65 5.84 -20.24
CA SER A 449 20.08 6.09 -20.08
C SER A 449 20.51 6.31 -18.64
N ARG A 450 19.55 6.60 -17.74
CA ARG A 450 19.79 6.95 -16.34
C ARG A 450 19.37 5.86 -15.36
N VAL A 451 18.78 4.78 -15.85
CA VAL A 451 18.44 3.61 -15.03
C VAL A 451 19.42 2.48 -15.31
N ALA A 452 19.56 1.57 -14.35
CA ALA A 452 20.44 0.41 -14.49
C ALA A 452 20.12 -0.42 -15.74
N LYS A 453 21.14 -0.73 -16.55
CA LYS A 453 20.96 -1.33 -17.87
C LYS A 453 20.19 -2.65 -17.85
N LYS A 454 20.37 -3.48 -16.83
CA LYS A 454 19.66 -4.77 -16.70
C LYS A 454 18.16 -4.62 -16.51
N LEU A 455 17.67 -3.45 -16.07
CA LEU A 455 16.24 -3.18 -16.03
C LEU A 455 15.64 -3.04 -17.44
N MET A 456 16.45 -2.72 -18.45
CA MET A 456 16.01 -2.75 -19.85
C MET A 456 15.81 -4.17 -20.37
N ASP A 457 16.28 -5.19 -19.64
CA ASP A 457 15.97 -6.59 -19.91
C ASP A 457 14.78 -7.10 -19.09
N ALA A 458 14.17 -6.27 -18.23
CA ALA A 458 13.03 -6.65 -17.40
C ALA A 458 11.90 -7.28 -18.23
N ARG A 459 11.18 -8.25 -17.63
CA ARG A 459 10.10 -8.98 -18.32
C ARG A 459 9.05 -8.04 -18.91
N VAL A 460 8.73 -6.98 -18.19
CA VAL A 460 7.77 -5.96 -18.61
C VAL A 460 8.42 -4.59 -18.50
N ARG A 461 8.26 -3.79 -19.56
CA ARG A 461 8.69 -2.39 -19.61
C ARG A 461 7.52 -1.54 -20.06
N LEU A 462 7.28 -0.43 -19.38
CA LEU A 462 6.26 0.54 -19.73
C LEU A 462 6.91 1.86 -20.08
N PHE A 463 6.56 2.41 -21.25
CA PHE A 463 7.02 3.71 -21.72
C PHE A 463 5.83 4.65 -21.81
N PHE A 464 5.79 5.61 -20.90
CA PHE A 464 4.87 6.74 -20.93
C PHE A 464 5.39 7.82 -21.87
N ALA A 465 4.60 8.91 -21.99
CA ALA A 465 4.98 10.04 -22.81
C ALA A 465 6.40 10.54 -22.48
N SER A 466 7.24 10.73 -23.49
CA SER A 466 8.61 11.19 -23.31
C SER A 466 9.14 11.84 -24.58
N SER A 467 9.80 12.98 -24.42
CA SER A 467 10.55 13.68 -25.47
C SER A 467 12.06 13.43 -25.38
N ASP A 468 12.51 12.56 -24.46
CA ASP A 468 13.92 12.22 -24.31
C ASP A 468 14.43 11.46 -25.55
N PRO A 469 15.45 11.98 -26.26
CA PRO A 469 16.03 11.32 -27.43
C PRO A 469 16.50 9.89 -27.16
N GLU A 470 17.01 9.60 -25.97
CA GLU A 470 17.52 8.26 -25.64
C GLU A 470 16.38 7.25 -25.52
N ASN A 471 15.24 7.65 -24.94
CA ASN A 471 14.04 6.80 -24.89
C ASN A 471 13.50 6.51 -26.29
N ILE A 472 13.45 7.54 -27.15
CA ILE A 472 12.98 7.41 -28.54
C ILE A 472 13.91 6.47 -29.32
N ARG A 473 15.22 6.69 -29.22
CA ARG A 473 16.25 5.87 -29.88
C ARG A 473 16.17 4.42 -29.44
N TYR A 474 16.00 4.18 -28.14
CA TYR A 474 15.86 2.84 -27.59
C TYR A 474 14.62 2.12 -28.15
N LEU A 475 13.46 2.79 -28.20
CA LEU A 475 12.24 2.21 -28.78
C LEU A 475 12.38 1.94 -30.29
N GLN A 476 13.06 2.82 -31.03
CA GLN A 476 13.37 2.62 -32.45
C GLN A 476 14.27 1.39 -32.67
N MET A 477 15.28 1.19 -31.82
CA MET A 477 16.13 -0.01 -31.86
C MET A 477 15.35 -1.30 -31.63
N LEU A 478 14.24 -1.23 -30.88
CA LEU A 478 13.31 -2.34 -30.67
C LEU A 478 12.24 -2.45 -31.77
N ASN A 479 12.36 -1.71 -32.87
CA ASN A 479 11.40 -1.64 -33.97
C ASN A 479 9.98 -1.23 -33.54
N VAL A 480 9.85 -0.46 -32.45
CA VAL A 480 8.58 0.12 -32.03
C VAL A 480 8.26 1.32 -32.91
N LYS A 481 7.16 1.24 -33.68
CA LYS A 481 6.75 2.31 -34.61
C LYS A 481 6.04 3.48 -33.92
N ALA A 482 5.56 3.27 -32.69
CA ALA A 482 4.89 4.31 -31.93
C ALA A 482 5.90 5.32 -31.37
N ASP A 483 5.62 6.59 -31.57
CA ASP A 483 6.43 7.70 -31.07
C ASP A 483 6.00 8.03 -29.62
N PRO A 484 6.86 7.81 -28.61
CA PRO A 484 6.51 8.07 -27.22
C PRO A 484 6.20 9.55 -26.96
N SER A 485 6.68 10.49 -27.79
CA SER A 485 6.41 11.92 -27.61
C SER A 485 4.95 12.30 -27.90
N ARG A 486 4.21 11.42 -28.59
CA ARG A 486 2.80 11.63 -28.96
C ARG A 486 1.80 11.00 -28.01
N LEU A 487 2.28 10.27 -27.00
CA LEU A 487 1.41 9.66 -26.00
C LEU A 487 0.78 10.74 -25.13
N GLN A 488 -0.50 10.57 -24.79
CA GLN A 488 -1.20 11.43 -23.84
C GLN A 488 -0.90 11.00 -22.40
N THR A 489 -1.18 11.87 -21.43
CA THR A 489 -1.13 11.51 -20.01
C THR A 489 -2.03 10.30 -19.74
N GLY A 490 -1.50 9.30 -19.01
CA GLY A 490 -2.18 8.03 -18.76
C GLY A 490 -2.10 7.03 -19.92
N GLN A 491 -1.43 7.35 -21.02
CA GLN A 491 -1.10 6.38 -22.06
C GLN A 491 0.32 5.85 -21.90
N ALA A 492 0.49 4.57 -22.21
CA ALA A 492 1.79 3.91 -22.18
C ALA A 492 1.92 2.88 -23.30
N LEU A 493 3.15 2.70 -23.77
CA LEU A 493 3.58 1.55 -24.56
C LEU A 493 4.04 0.46 -23.62
N ILE A 494 3.47 -0.74 -23.75
CA ILE A 494 3.90 -1.92 -23.01
C ILE A 494 4.75 -2.78 -23.92
N LEU A 495 5.94 -3.12 -23.43
CA LEU A 495 6.84 -4.08 -24.04
C LEU A 495 7.04 -5.25 -23.08
N ALA A 496 6.33 -6.35 -23.32
CA ALA A 496 6.52 -7.61 -22.61
C ALA A 496 7.47 -8.53 -23.40
N ARG A 497 8.36 -9.24 -22.71
CA ARG A 497 9.34 -10.13 -23.34
C ARG A 497 8.63 -11.21 -24.16
N GLY A 498 8.94 -11.29 -25.45
CA GLY A 498 8.36 -12.27 -26.38
C GLY A 498 6.99 -11.88 -26.95
N GLU A 499 6.48 -10.68 -26.65
CA GLU A 499 5.21 -10.17 -27.16
C GLU A 499 5.43 -8.92 -28.03
N PRO A 500 4.55 -8.65 -29.02
CA PRO A 500 4.54 -7.37 -29.71
C PRO A 500 4.19 -6.24 -28.72
N TYR A 501 4.71 -5.04 -28.98
CA TYR A 501 4.38 -3.89 -28.15
C TYR A 501 2.88 -3.56 -28.26
N ARG A 502 2.31 -3.01 -27.18
CA ARG A 502 0.91 -2.57 -27.15
C ARG A 502 0.82 -1.13 -26.67
N LEU A 503 0.03 -0.32 -27.36
CA LEU A 503 -0.38 0.99 -26.84
C LEU A 503 -1.63 0.79 -25.97
N ILE A 504 -1.59 1.30 -24.75
CA ILE A 504 -2.71 1.24 -23.82
C ILE A 504 -3.06 2.62 -23.27
N SER A 505 -4.34 2.80 -22.96
CA SER A 505 -4.84 3.90 -22.12
C SER A 505 -5.16 3.34 -20.75
N ILE A 506 -4.42 3.76 -19.74
CA ILE A 506 -4.53 3.25 -18.38
C ILE A 506 -5.76 3.88 -17.75
N THR A 507 -6.67 3.03 -17.29
CA THR A 507 -7.82 3.46 -16.49
C THR A 507 -7.54 3.16 -15.03
N VAL A 508 -7.39 4.20 -14.22
CA VAL A 508 -7.09 4.06 -12.79
C VAL A 508 -8.37 4.28 -11.98
N PRO A 509 -8.70 3.38 -11.03
CA PRO A 509 -9.85 3.55 -10.16
C PRO A 509 -9.80 4.87 -9.39
N ARG A 510 -10.96 5.49 -9.19
CA ARG A 510 -11.12 6.76 -8.48
C ARG A 510 -10.52 6.72 -7.07
N GLU A 511 -10.60 5.58 -6.38
CA GLU A 511 -10.04 5.38 -5.04
C GLU A 511 -8.53 5.64 -4.96
N ILE A 512 -7.78 5.26 -6.01
CA ILE A 512 -6.33 5.52 -6.09
C ILE A 512 -6.07 7.02 -6.24
N LEU A 513 -6.86 7.69 -7.10
CA LEU A 513 -6.76 9.13 -7.32
C LEU A 513 -7.10 9.91 -6.05
N GLU A 514 -8.13 9.48 -5.31
CA GLU A 514 -8.53 10.09 -4.04
C GLU A 514 -7.48 9.88 -2.94
N ALA A 515 -6.92 8.65 -2.83
CA ALA A 515 -5.84 8.36 -1.89
C ALA A 515 -4.59 9.23 -2.15
N ARG A 516 -4.23 9.43 -3.42
CA ARG A 516 -3.14 10.35 -3.81
C ARG A 516 -3.51 11.82 -3.61
N GLY A 517 -4.76 12.23 -3.81
CA GLY A 517 -5.20 13.62 -3.63
C GLY A 517 -5.04 14.14 -2.19
N ALA A 518 -5.00 13.23 -1.21
CA ALA A 518 -4.71 13.54 0.19
C ALA A 518 -3.22 13.82 0.47
N TRP A 519 -2.32 13.51 -0.47
CA TRP A 519 -0.88 13.73 -0.30
C TRP A 519 -0.54 15.22 -0.23
N ARG A 520 0.45 15.54 0.60
CA ARG A 520 1.02 16.88 0.72
C ARG A 520 2.54 16.75 0.84
N PRO A 521 3.32 17.56 0.09
CA PRO A 521 4.76 17.58 0.22
C PRO A 521 5.19 17.84 1.66
N ARG A 522 6.04 16.95 2.19
CA ARG A 522 6.75 17.15 3.45
C ARG A 522 8.02 17.94 3.17
N ARG A 523 8.41 18.76 4.14
CA ARG A 523 9.72 19.41 4.10
C ARG A 523 10.73 18.46 4.74
N PRO A 524 11.97 18.41 4.23
CA PRO A 524 13.07 17.78 4.94
C PRO A 524 13.22 18.37 6.34
N LEU A 525 13.75 17.56 7.26
CA LEU A 525 13.97 17.98 8.63
C LEU A 525 15.13 18.98 8.70
N SER A 526 14.94 20.10 9.39
CA SER A 526 15.97 21.14 9.51
C SER A 526 16.95 20.85 10.66
N ILE A 527 17.64 19.71 10.57
CA ILE A 527 18.50 19.20 11.67
C ILE A 527 19.64 20.16 11.99
N HIS A 528 20.35 20.66 10.97
CA HIS A 528 21.45 21.60 11.15
C HIS A 528 20.99 22.92 11.78
N GLU A 529 19.94 23.52 11.22
CA GLU A 529 19.36 24.77 11.74
C GLU A 529 18.86 24.60 13.19
N THR A 530 18.24 23.46 13.50
CA THR A 530 17.76 23.17 14.85
C THR A 530 18.92 22.97 15.81
N ALA A 531 19.97 22.25 15.42
CA ALA A 531 21.15 22.06 16.26
C ALA A 531 21.85 23.39 16.56
N GLU A 532 22.04 24.24 15.54
CA GLU A 532 22.63 25.58 15.67
C GLU A 532 21.80 26.48 16.59
N LYS A 533 20.48 26.56 16.36
CA LYS A 533 19.54 27.34 17.17
C LYS A 533 19.61 27.00 18.66
N HIS A 534 19.77 25.72 18.99
CA HIS A 534 19.83 25.23 20.38
C HIS A 534 21.25 25.10 20.92
N GLY A 535 22.28 25.34 20.10
CA GLY A 535 23.69 25.22 20.48
C GLY A 535 24.08 23.80 20.90
N VAL A 536 23.64 22.79 20.14
CA VAL A 536 23.89 21.37 20.41
C VAL A 536 24.64 20.70 19.25
N SER A 537 25.27 19.55 19.50
CA SER A 537 25.95 18.79 18.45
C SER A 537 24.95 18.21 17.44
N VAL A 538 25.19 18.45 16.15
CA VAL A 538 24.39 17.90 15.05
C VAL A 538 24.38 16.37 15.09
N VAL A 539 25.55 15.74 15.27
CA VAL A 539 25.71 14.28 15.27
C VAL A 539 24.96 13.65 16.44
N GLU A 540 25.08 14.24 17.63
CA GLU A 540 24.38 13.77 18.82
C GLU A 540 22.86 13.86 18.62
N LEU A 541 22.38 14.99 18.08
CA LEU A 541 20.96 15.18 17.75
C LEU A 541 20.46 14.15 16.72
N MET A 542 21.23 13.88 15.67
CA MET A 542 20.90 12.87 14.64
C MET A 542 20.80 11.45 15.23
N ARG A 543 21.77 11.05 16.07
CA ARG A 543 21.77 9.74 16.73
C ARG A 543 20.54 9.56 17.63
N LEU A 544 20.17 10.62 18.35
CA LEU A 544 19.01 10.61 19.25
C LEU A 544 17.65 10.68 18.55
N LEU A 545 17.58 11.11 17.29
CA LEU A 545 16.32 11.26 16.58
C LEU A 545 15.70 9.89 16.25
N SER A 546 14.69 9.43 16.97
CA SER A 546 13.98 8.18 16.68
C SER A 546 12.50 8.28 17.06
N ARG A 547 11.65 7.44 16.46
CA ARG A 547 10.22 7.37 16.80
C ARG A 547 10.00 7.16 18.31
N THR A 548 10.72 6.22 18.91
CA THR A 548 10.60 5.89 20.34
C THR A 548 10.90 7.11 21.20
N ASN A 549 11.96 7.85 20.88
CA ASN A 549 12.35 9.05 21.61
C ASN A 549 11.33 10.18 21.42
N CYS A 550 10.78 10.33 20.20
CA CYS A 550 9.72 11.29 19.93
C CYS A 550 8.43 10.99 20.71
N ILE A 551 8.03 9.72 20.82
CA ILE A 551 6.85 9.33 21.61
C ILE A 551 7.07 9.60 23.10
N ALA A 552 8.24 9.25 23.64
CA ALA A 552 8.59 9.51 25.03
C ALA A 552 8.58 11.02 25.34
N LEU A 553 9.16 11.85 24.47
CA LEU A 553 9.13 13.32 24.59
C LEU A 553 7.72 13.89 24.51
N ALA A 554 6.88 13.40 23.59
CA ALA A 554 5.49 13.84 23.46
C ALA A 554 4.67 13.52 24.73
N ARG A 555 4.86 12.32 25.30
CA ARG A 555 4.22 11.95 26.57
C ARG A 555 4.74 12.76 27.74
N PHE A 556 6.05 13.00 27.80
CA PHE A 556 6.68 13.81 28.82
C PHE A 556 6.15 15.24 28.84
N THR A 557 6.13 15.91 27.69
CA THR A 557 5.64 17.29 27.55
C THR A 557 4.14 17.42 27.82
N ALA A 558 3.36 16.35 27.60
CA ALA A 558 1.95 16.29 27.95
C ALA A 558 1.66 15.95 29.43
N GLY A 559 2.69 15.75 30.27
CA GLY A 559 2.52 15.32 31.66
C GLY A 559 2.06 13.86 31.82
N LYS A 560 2.18 13.05 30.77
CA LYS A 560 1.71 11.65 30.68
C LYS A 560 2.86 10.64 30.57
N SER A 561 4.08 11.02 30.94
CA SER A 561 5.25 10.12 30.83
C SER A 561 5.22 8.98 31.84
N THR A 562 5.50 7.78 31.35
CA THR A 562 5.73 6.59 32.19
C THR A 562 7.10 6.67 32.88
N PRO A 563 7.38 5.81 33.88
CA PRO A 563 8.73 5.67 34.44
C PRO A 563 9.76 5.27 33.38
N GLU A 564 9.38 4.43 32.42
CA GLU A 564 10.22 4.01 31.29
C GLU A 564 10.56 5.18 30.36
N ASP A 565 9.57 5.99 29.98
CA ASP A 565 9.78 7.21 29.18
C ASP A 565 10.78 8.13 29.90
N ARG A 566 10.63 8.29 31.22
CA ARG A 566 11.52 9.10 32.05
C ARG A 566 12.92 8.51 32.16
N ALA A 567 13.06 7.20 32.28
CA ALA A 567 14.36 6.53 32.33
C ALA A 567 15.10 6.71 31.00
N LEU A 568 14.40 6.46 29.88
CA LEU A 568 14.91 6.66 28.53
C LEU A 568 15.40 8.10 28.33
N LEU A 569 14.55 9.11 28.58
CA LEU A 569 14.92 10.51 28.39
C LEU A 569 16.09 10.97 29.29
N ALA A 570 16.26 10.36 30.47
CA ALA A 570 17.40 10.64 31.34
C ALA A 570 18.69 10.03 30.79
N GLN A 571 18.65 8.79 30.27
CA GLN A 571 19.79 8.14 29.62
C GLN A 571 20.28 8.94 28.40
N LEU A 572 19.34 9.53 27.66
CA LEU A 572 19.64 10.37 26.50
C LEU A 572 20.06 11.81 26.85
N LYS A 573 20.17 12.14 28.16
CA LYS A 573 20.43 13.50 28.66
C LYS A 573 19.44 14.55 28.10
N ALA A 574 18.25 14.11 27.68
CA ALA A 574 17.21 14.96 27.12
C ALA A 574 16.41 15.67 28.23
N ARG A 575 16.55 15.23 29.48
CA ARG A 575 15.96 15.88 30.66
C ARG A 575 16.93 15.93 31.85
N GLU A 576 16.77 16.96 32.67
CA GLU A 576 17.48 17.13 33.94
C GLU A 576 16.55 17.81 34.95
N GLY A 577 16.51 17.33 36.21
CA GLY A 577 15.68 17.94 37.25
C GLY A 577 14.18 18.06 36.92
N GLY A 578 13.66 17.21 36.02
CA GLY A 578 12.26 17.27 35.56
C GLY A 578 11.98 18.30 34.47
N ARG A 579 13.01 18.94 33.90
CA ARG A 579 12.92 19.86 32.74
C ARG A 579 13.66 19.28 31.55
N LEU A 580 13.33 19.73 30.33
CA LEU A 580 14.11 19.38 29.14
C LEU A 580 15.44 20.13 29.15
N THR A 581 16.50 19.46 28.69
CA THR A 581 17.77 20.10 28.36
C THR A 581 17.68 20.76 26.98
N ARG A 582 18.68 21.55 26.57
CA ARG A 582 18.74 22.11 25.20
C ARG A 582 18.67 21.02 24.13
N LEU A 583 19.30 19.88 24.38
CA LEU A 583 19.24 18.70 23.51
C LEU A 583 17.82 18.11 23.44
N GLY A 584 17.13 18.02 24.58
CA GLY A 584 15.73 17.61 24.63
C GLY A 584 14.78 18.57 23.92
N GLU A 585 15.02 19.89 24.02
CA GLU A 585 14.26 20.92 23.32
C GLU A 585 14.47 20.86 21.80
N ALA A 586 15.72 20.74 21.36
CA ALA A 586 16.07 20.54 19.95
C ALA A 586 15.41 19.27 19.37
N LEU A 587 15.50 18.16 20.10
CA LEU A 587 14.89 16.89 19.68
C LEU A 587 13.37 16.98 19.60
N LEU A 588 12.73 17.64 20.58
CA LEU A 588 11.29 17.88 20.57
C LEU A 588 10.86 18.72 19.37
N GLU A 589 11.63 19.73 18.98
CA GLU A 589 11.37 20.56 17.80
C GLU A 589 11.39 19.70 16.52
N LEU A 590 12.41 18.87 16.32
CA LEU A 590 12.48 17.95 15.17
C LEU A 590 11.35 16.93 15.16
N CYS A 591 11.00 16.35 16.32
CA CYS A 591 9.86 15.43 16.43
C CYS A 591 8.54 16.11 16.02
N ARG A 592 8.37 17.39 16.38
CA ARG A 592 7.20 18.19 15.95
C ARG A 592 7.25 18.44 14.45
N GLN A 593 8.40 18.75 13.85
CA GLN A 593 8.52 18.89 12.40
C GLN A 593 8.13 17.60 11.67
N ALA A 594 8.60 16.44 12.14
CA ALA A 594 8.37 15.14 11.52
C ALA A 594 6.90 14.68 11.59
N TYR A 595 6.22 14.94 12.72
CA TYR A 595 4.85 14.48 12.98
C TYR A 595 3.81 15.60 12.97
N ALA A 596 4.17 16.82 12.58
CA ALA A 596 3.20 17.89 12.38
C ALA A 596 2.17 17.43 11.33
N LYS A 597 0.97 17.11 11.79
CA LYS A 597 -0.19 17.10 10.91
C LYS A 597 -0.32 18.53 10.38
N LYS A 598 0.06 18.76 9.12
CA LYS A 598 -0.39 19.97 8.42
C LYS A 598 -1.92 19.86 8.41
N HIS A 599 -2.55 20.65 9.27
CA HIS A 599 -3.99 20.86 9.28
C HIS A 599 -4.44 21.44 7.94
#